data_AF-A0A967LVJ1-F1
#
_entry.id   AF-A0A967LVJ1-F1
#
_cell.length_a   1.000
_cell.length_b   1.000
_cell.length_c   1.000
_cell.angle_alpha   90.00
_cell.angle_beta   90.00
_cell.angle_gamma   90.00
#
_symmetry.space_group_name_H-M   'P 1'
#
loop_
_entity.id
_entity.type
_entity.pdbx_description
1 polymer ?
#
loop_
_entity_poly.entity_id
_entity_poly.type
_entity_poly.pdbx_seq_one_letter_code
_entity_poly.pdbx_strand_id
1 'polypeptide(L)'
;TIDDYAKVAGELDGVAGISAIEVNISCPNIKAGGVEFGTNPKSAAEVTAAIKSATSLPILAKLTPNTDDIAKIAMAVAEAGADAVTVINTIRGMAINIAKRKPFLGNVVGGLSGPAIKPVALYMVYQVAGAVDVPVVGCGGITTASDAI
;
A
#
# COMPACT_ATOMS: atom_id res chain seq x y z
N THR A 1 0.99 12.81 -8.10
CA THR A 1 2.31 13.33 -7.66
C THR A 1 2.27 13.52 -6.15
N ILE A 2 3.38 13.81 -5.47
CA ILE A 2 3.37 14.09 -4.02
C ILE A 2 2.39 15.23 -3.70
N ASP A 3 2.42 16.31 -4.49
CA ASP A 3 1.51 17.45 -4.33
C ASP A 3 0.03 17.06 -4.50
N ASP A 4 -0.27 16.17 -5.45
CA ASP A 4 -1.66 15.68 -5.63
C ASP A 4 -2.14 14.87 -4.42
N TYR A 5 -1.26 14.06 -3.80
CA TYR A 5 -1.61 13.33 -2.59
C TYR A 5 -1.89 14.28 -1.43
N ALA A 6 -1.00 15.25 -1.20
CA ALA A 6 -1.17 16.25 -0.14
C ALA A 6 -2.44 17.10 -0.36
N LYS A 7 -2.70 17.53 -1.60
CA LYS A 7 -3.89 18.29 -1.96
C LYS A 7 -5.18 17.52 -1.64
N VAL A 8 -5.28 16.28 -2.11
CA VAL A 8 -6.48 15.46 -1.86
C VAL A 8 -6.65 15.22 -0.35
N ALA A 9 -5.58 14.97 0.39
CA ALA A 9 -5.66 14.80 1.84
C ALA A 9 -6.17 16.04 2.57
N GLY A 10 -5.73 17.23 2.17
CA GLY A 10 -6.23 18.49 2.71
C GLY A 10 -7.69 18.76 2.35
N GLU A 11 -8.13 18.40 1.14
CA GLU A 11 -9.54 18.53 0.72
C GLU A 11 -10.49 17.59 1.50
N LEU A 12 -9.97 16.48 2.02
CA LEU A 12 -10.74 15.55 2.86
C LEU A 12 -10.79 15.97 4.34
N ASP A 13 -9.94 16.90 4.77
CA ASP A 13 -9.90 17.35 6.16
C ASP A 13 -11.18 18.13 6.53
N GLY A 14 -11.73 17.85 7.71
CA GLY A 14 -13.00 18.42 8.18
C GLY A 14 -14.27 17.96 7.44
N VAL A 15 -14.17 17.08 6.43
CA VAL A 15 -15.34 16.50 5.76
C VAL A 15 -16.07 15.56 6.73
N ALA A 16 -17.34 15.86 7.00
CA ALA A 16 -18.16 15.09 7.93
C ALA A 16 -18.24 13.61 7.51
N GLY A 17 -17.97 12.71 8.46
CA GLY A 17 -18.02 11.26 8.28
C GLY A 17 -16.69 10.61 7.86
N ILE A 18 -15.66 11.39 7.50
CA ILE A 18 -14.32 10.87 7.24
C ILE A 18 -13.54 10.82 8.55
N SER A 19 -13.13 9.61 8.97
CA SER A 19 -12.41 9.40 10.24
C SER A 19 -10.90 9.21 10.09
N ALA A 20 -10.45 8.79 8.91
CA ALA A 20 -9.05 8.55 8.58
C ALA A 20 -8.87 8.47 7.06
N ILE A 21 -7.63 8.54 6.60
CA ILE A 21 -7.26 8.38 5.18
C ILE A 21 -6.36 7.15 5.04
N GLU A 22 -6.76 6.18 4.22
CA GLU A 22 -5.85 5.14 3.75
C GLU A 22 -5.20 5.58 2.42
N VAL A 23 -3.90 5.78 2.44
CA VAL A 23 -3.13 6.23 1.29
C VAL A 23 -2.55 5.04 0.55
N ASN A 24 -2.98 4.85 -0.70
CA ASN A 24 -2.38 3.88 -1.60
C ASN A 24 -1.09 4.42 -2.22
N ILE A 25 0.06 4.04 -1.68
CA ILE A 25 1.39 4.41 -2.22
C ILE A 25 1.94 3.42 -3.26
N SER A 26 1.12 2.46 -3.72
CA SER A 26 1.51 1.45 -4.73
C SER A 26 1.35 1.93 -6.17
N CYS A 27 0.91 3.18 -6.39
CA CYS A 27 0.73 3.73 -7.73
C CYS A 27 2.09 4.14 -8.36
N PRO A 28 2.28 3.92 -9.67
CA PRO A 28 3.52 4.30 -10.35
C PRO A 28 3.71 5.82 -10.34
N ASN A 29 4.88 6.28 -9.91
CA ASN A 29 5.27 7.68 -9.96
C ASN A 29 5.68 8.05 -11.39
N ILE A 30 4.77 8.70 -12.11
CA ILE A 30 4.98 9.14 -13.50
C ILE A 30 6.20 10.08 -13.63
N LYS A 31 6.51 10.88 -12.60
CA LYS A 31 7.65 11.82 -12.62
C LYS A 31 9.01 11.14 -12.41
N ALA A 32 9.05 9.94 -11.84
CA ALA A 32 10.27 9.17 -11.58
C ALA A 32 10.43 7.96 -12.52
N GLY A 33 9.87 8.02 -13.74
CA GLY A 33 9.98 6.94 -14.72
C GLY A 33 9.06 5.74 -14.46
N GLY A 34 7.99 5.91 -13.69
CA GLY A 34 6.98 4.88 -13.47
C GLY A 34 7.23 3.93 -12.28
N VAL A 35 8.20 4.24 -11.41
CA VAL A 35 8.48 3.46 -10.19
C VAL A 35 7.41 3.72 -9.13
N GLU A 36 6.88 2.67 -8.50
CA GLU A 36 5.88 2.79 -7.42
C GLU A 36 6.52 3.45 -6.18
N PHE A 37 5.89 4.49 -5.61
CA PHE A 37 6.42 5.19 -4.42
C PHE A 37 6.69 4.21 -3.26
N GLY A 38 5.82 3.22 -3.08
CA GLY A 38 5.90 2.22 -2.01
C GLY A 38 7.00 1.17 -2.17
N THR A 39 7.81 1.22 -3.24
CA THR A 39 8.93 0.27 -3.42
C THR A 39 10.26 0.81 -2.91
N ASN A 40 10.35 2.10 -2.60
CA ASN A 40 11.54 2.75 -2.09
C ASN A 40 11.24 3.45 -0.74
N PRO A 41 11.98 3.16 0.35
CA PRO A 41 11.68 3.73 1.67
C PRO A 41 11.68 5.27 1.69
N LYS A 42 12.64 5.90 1.00
CA LYS A 42 12.75 7.36 0.94
C LYS A 42 11.55 7.97 0.23
N SER A 43 11.17 7.44 -0.93
CA SER A 43 10.03 7.94 -1.68
C SER A 43 8.69 7.72 -0.95
N ALA A 44 8.55 6.60 -0.24
CA ALA A 44 7.38 6.32 0.59
C ALA A 44 7.28 7.31 1.78
N ALA A 45 8.41 7.59 2.44
CA ALA A 45 8.49 8.57 3.52
C ALA A 45 8.15 9.99 3.03
N GLU A 46 8.69 10.42 1.88
CA GLU A 46 8.42 11.74 1.29
C GLU A 46 6.93 11.96 1.01
N VAL A 47 6.25 10.96 0.41
CA VAL A 47 4.79 11.03 0.20
C VAL A 47 4.04 11.10 1.53
N THR A 48 4.43 10.24 2.49
CA THR A 48 3.75 10.16 3.79
C THR A 48 3.88 11.47 4.57
N ALA A 49 5.08 12.04 4.65
CA ALA A 49 5.32 13.31 5.33
C ALA A 49 4.54 14.47 4.69
N ALA A 50 4.45 14.50 3.36
CA ALA A 50 3.69 15.52 2.65
C ALA A 50 2.19 15.45 2.96
N ILE A 51 1.62 14.23 3.03
CA ILE A 51 0.22 14.02 3.40
C ILE A 51 0.01 14.38 4.87
N LYS A 52 0.89 13.91 5.77
CA LYS A 52 0.82 14.21 7.21
C LYS A 52 0.85 15.71 7.50
N SER A 53 1.57 16.48 6.69
CA SER A 53 1.63 17.94 6.83
C SER A 53 0.38 18.66 6.27
N ALA A 54 -0.47 17.97 5.51
CA ALA A 54 -1.59 18.57 4.78
C ALA A 54 -2.97 18.30 5.40
N THR A 55 -3.07 17.41 6.40
CA THR A 55 -4.34 17.04 7.03
C THR A 55 -4.16 16.75 8.52
N SER A 56 -5.20 17.02 9.31
CA SER A 56 -5.27 16.63 10.72
C SER A 56 -5.79 15.20 10.94
N LEU A 57 -6.32 14.56 9.90
CA LEU A 57 -6.85 13.20 9.96
C LEU A 57 -5.74 12.15 10.17
N PRO A 58 -6.02 11.04 10.88
CA PRO A 58 -5.12 9.89 10.93
C PRO A 58 -4.84 9.31 9.54
N ILE A 59 -3.60 8.91 9.28
CA ILE A 59 -3.16 8.37 8.00
C ILE A 59 -2.70 6.92 8.14
N LEU A 60 -3.27 6.06 7.29
CA LEU A 60 -2.86 4.67 7.11
C LEU A 60 -2.10 4.53 5.80
N ALA A 61 -0.82 4.15 5.84
CA ALA A 61 -0.05 3.89 4.61
C ALA A 61 -0.27 2.45 4.13
N LYS A 62 -0.87 2.27 2.94
CA LYS A 62 -1.09 0.93 2.36
C LYS A 62 0.12 0.46 1.55
N LEU A 63 0.79 -0.56 2.06
CA LEU A 63 2.07 -1.04 1.55
C LEU A 63 1.90 -2.04 0.40
N THR A 64 2.77 -1.93 -0.61
CA THR A 64 2.86 -2.89 -1.72
C THR A 64 3.67 -4.11 -1.30
N PRO A 65 3.26 -5.33 -1.64
CA PRO A 65 4.09 -6.53 -1.44
C PRO A 65 5.21 -6.65 -2.49
N ASN A 66 5.21 -5.80 -3.52
CA ASN A 66 6.13 -5.88 -4.65
C ASN A 66 7.45 -5.13 -4.35
N THR A 67 8.04 -5.40 -3.20
CA THR A 67 9.28 -4.77 -2.71
C THR A 67 10.23 -5.84 -2.15
N ASP A 68 11.52 -5.51 -2.09
CA ASP A 68 12.55 -6.40 -1.55
C ASP A 68 12.42 -6.57 -0.03
N ASP A 69 12.05 -5.48 0.68
CA ASP A 69 12.01 -5.43 2.14
C ASP A 69 10.89 -4.53 2.64
N ILE A 70 9.72 -5.12 2.87
CA ILE A 70 8.53 -4.39 3.32
C ILE A 70 8.68 -3.78 4.71
N ALA A 71 9.51 -4.38 5.58
CA ALA A 71 9.75 -3.87 6.92
C ALA A 71 10.48 -2.52 6.87
N LYS A 72 11.45 -2.36 5.96
CA LYS A 72 12.11 -1.06 5.73
C LYS A 72 11.15 0.01 5.22
N ILE A 73 10.22 -0.35 4.34
CA ILE A 73 9.19 0.58 3.87
C ILE A 73 8.27 0.99 5.04
N ALA A 74 7.83 0.02 5.84
CA ALA A 74 6.96 0.25 6.99
C ALA A 74 7.61 1.19 8.02
N MET A 75 8.87 0.94 8.39
CA MET A 75 9.63 1.83 9.29
C MET A 75 9.71 3.24 8.73
N ALA A 76 10.05 3.38 7.44
CA ALA A 76 10.19 4.70 6.82
C ALA A 76 8.87 5.50 6.78
N VAL A 77 7.73 4.86 6.51
CA VAL A 77 6.43 5.56 6.56
C VAL A 77 5.98 5.87 7.99
N ALA A 78 6.26 4.99 8.95
CA ALA A 78 5.96 5.23 10.36
C ALA A 78 6.78 6.42 10.90
N GLU A 79 8.10 6.45 10.63
CA GLU A 79 8.99 7.58 10.97
C GLU A 79 8.56 8.90 10.30
N ALA A 80 7.98 8.81 9.09
CA ALA A 80 7.44 9.95 8.37
C ALA A 80 6.07 10.43 8.89
N GLY A 81 5.50 9.75 9.89
CA GLY A 81 4.29 10.18 10.60
C GLY A 81 3.00 9.48 10.17
N ALA A 82 3.06 8.33 9.49
CA ALA A 82 1.88 7.48 9.35
C ALA A 82 1.40 7.02 10.74
N ASP A 83 0.10 7.13 11.00
CA ASP A 83 -0.50 6.73 12.28
C ASP A 83 -0.76 5.23 12.35
N ALA A 84 -0.81 4.55 11.19
CA ALA A 84 -0.88 3.10 11.05
C ALA A 84 -0.46 2.67 9.64
N VAL A 85 -0.31 1.36 9.42
CA VAL A 85 0.02 0.78 8.11
C VAL A 85 -0.97 -0.32 7.73
N THR A 86 -1.34 -0.39 6.45
CA THR A 86 -2.15 -1.49 5.90
C THR A 86 -1.27 -2.41 5.05
N VAL A 87 -1.34 -3.72 5.30
CA VAL A 87 -0.42 -4.72 4.75
C VAL A 87 -1.24 -5.94 4.31
N ILE A 88 -1.40 -6.29 3.03
CA ILE A 88 -0.73 -5.81 1.81
C ILE A 88 -1.71 -5.38 0.71
N ASN A 89 -1.21 -4.58 -0.24
CA ASN A 89 -1.82 -4.44 -1.56
C ASN A 89 -1.67 -5.73 -2.41
N THR A 90 -2.14 -5.72 -3.65
CA THR A 90 -2.06 -6.89 -4.54
C THR A 90 -0.65 -7.23 -4.99
N ILE A 91 -0.41 -8.53 -5.26
CA ILE A 91 0.85 -9.01 -5.85
C ILE A 91 0.78 -8.89 -7.37
N ARG A 92 1.86 -8.46 -8.03
CA ARG A 92 1.87 -8.35 -9.49
C ARG A 92 1.79 -9.74 -10.15
N GLY A 93 0.87 -9.89 -11.09
CA GLY A 93 0.66 -11.14 -11.83
C GLY A 93 0.22 -10.90 -13.27
N MET A 94 0.12 -11.98 -14.05
CA MET A 94 -0.39 -11.95 -15.41
C MET A 94 -1.10 -13.26 -15.76
N ALA A 95 -1.93 -13.19 -16.80
CA ALA A 95 -2.54 -14.38 -17.41
C ALA A 95 -2.30 -14.35 -18.92
N ILE A 96 -2.10 -15.51 -19.54
CA ILE A 96 -1.87 -15.65 -20.98
C ILE A 96 -3.07 -16.34 -21.63
N ASN A 97 -3.63 -15.70 -22.67
CA ASN A 97 -4.54 -16.38 -23.57
C ASN A 97 -3.72 -17.28 -24.50
N ILE A 98 -3.73 -18.60 -24.25
CA ILE A 98 -2.91 -19.57 -24.98
C ILE A 98 -3.25 -19.66 -26.46
N ALA A 99 -4.53 -19.49 -26.84
CA ALA A 99 -4.97 -19.56 -28.23
C ALA A 99 -4.46 -18.34 -29.03
N LYS A 100 -4.47 -17.17 -28.39
CA LYS A 100 -3.99 -15.91 -29.00
C LYS A 100 -2.50 -15.67 -28.80
N ARG A 101 -1.83 -16.44 -27.92
CA ARG A 101 -0.44 -16.24 -27.47
C ARG A 101 -0.16 -14.81 -27.01
N LYS A 102 -1.13 -14.21 -26.33
CA LYS A 102 -1.10 -12.82 -25.89
C LYS A 102 -1.53 -12.72 -24.43
N PRO A 103 -1.13 -11.66 -23.70
CA PRO A 103 -1.68 -11.36 -22.40
C PRO A 103 -3.22 -11.34 -22.44
N PHE A 104 -3.84 -11.95 -21.43
CA PHE A 104 -5.29 -11.99 -21.29
C PHE A 104 -5.84 -10.65 -20.79
N LEU A 105 -5.07 -9.96 -19.94
CA LEU A 105 -5.40 -8.65 -19.40
C LEU A 105 -5.04 -7.55 -20.40
N GLY A 106 -5.92 -6.55 -20.55
CA GLY A 106 -5.68 -5.40 -21.43
C GLY A 106 -4.42 -4.59 -21.05
N ASN A 107 -4.09 -4.53 -19.76
CA ASN A 107 -2.89 -3.86 -19.25
C ASN A 107 -1.67 -4.80 -19.14
N VAL A 108 -1.69 -5.97 -19.80
CA VAL A 108 -0.67 -7.03 -19.77
C VAL A 108 -0.52 -7.73 -18.42
N VAL A 109 -0.32 -6.97 -17.35
CA VAL A 109 -0.22 -7.38 -15.96
C VAL A 109 -1.41 -6.84 -15.16
N GLY A 110 -1.61 -7.39 -13.96
CA GLY A 110 -2.62 -6.94 -13.01
C GLY A 110 -2.26 -7.31 -11.58
N GLY A 111 -3.13 -6.96 -10.65
CA GLY A 111 -3.02 -7.33 -9.24
C GLY A 111 -3.67 -8.69 -8.97
N LEU A 112 -2.91 -9.63 -8.42
CA LEU A 112 -3.40 -10.86 -7.83
C LEU A 112 -3.85 -10.60 -6.39
N SER A 113 -5.06 -11.05 -6.08
CA SER A 113 -5.67 -10.97 -4.75
C SER A 113 -6.42 -12.25 -4.41
N GLY A 114 -7.19 -12.25 -3.32
CA GLY A 114 -7.96 -13.41 -2.87
C GLY A 114 -7.13 -14.41 -2.06
N PRO A 115 -7.70 -15.57 -1.70
CA PRO A 115 -7.07 -16.56 -0.81
C PRO A 115 -5.66 -16.99 -1.25
N ALA A 116 -5.39 -16.97 -2.55
CA ALA A 116 -4.10 -17.33 -3.13
C ALA A 116 -2.93 -16.52 -2.57
N ILE A 117 -3.15 -15.26 -2.14
CA ILE A 117 -2.08 -14.40 -1.61
C ILE A 117 -1.96 -14.43 -0.08
N LYS A 118 -2.87 -15.13 0.63
CA LYS A 118 -2.90 -15.14 2.10
C LYS A 118 -1.57 -15.54 2.73
N PRO A 119 -0.86 -16.60 2.27
CA PRO A 119 0.42 -16.97 2.87
C PRO A 119 1.48 -15.87 2.77
N VAL A 120 1.49 -15.11 1.66
CA VAL A 120 2.41 -13.97 1.48
C VAL A 120 2.01 -12.80 2.37
N ALA A 121 0.70 -12.49 2.44
CA ALA A 121 0.18 -11.45 3.30
C ALA A 121 0.51 -11.70 4.78
N LEU A 122 0.29 -12.92 5.29
CA LEU A 122 0.61 -13.30 6.67
C LEU A 122 2.11 -13.14 6.98
N TYR A 123 2.98 -13.60 6.08
CA TYR A 123 4.42 -13.44 6.24
C TYR A 123 4.82 -11.96 6.34
N MET A 124 4.28 -11.12 5.45
CA MET A 124 4.60 -9.69 5.44
C MET A 124 4.00 -8.94 6.63
N VAL A 125 2.78 -9.27 7.06
CA VAL A 125 2.18 -8.75 8.30
C VAL A 125 3.05 -9.09 9.50
N TYR A 126 3.53 -10.33 9.60
CA TYR A 126 4.44 -10.77 10.67
C TYR A 126 5.75 -9.96 10.68
N GLN A 127 6.36 -9.75 9.51
CA GLN A 127 7.58 -8.94 9.40
C GLN A 127 7.34 -7.48 9.82
N VAL A 128 6.26 -6.87 9.35
CA VAL A 128 5.94 -5.46 9.64
C VAL A 128 5.58 -5.27 11.10
N ALA A 129 4.75 -6.14 11.68
CA ALA A 129 4.34 -6.05 13.08
C ALA A 129 5.51 -6.17 14.06
N GLY A 130 6.61 -6.84 13.67
CA GLY A 130 7.84 -6.90 14.46
C GLY A 130 8.81 -5.73 14.23
N ALA A 131 8.54 -4.85 13.25
CA ALA A 131 9.45 -3.79 12.83
C ALA A 131 8.94 -2.37 13.16
N VAL A 132 7.65 -2.20 13.45
CA VAL A 132 7.06 -0.88 13.75
C VAL A 132 6.17 -0.93 15.00
N ASP A 133 6.09 0.19 15.70
CA ASP A 133 5.22 0.34 16.89
C ASP A 133 3.80 0.82 16.53
N VAL A 134 3.60 1.34 15.31
CA VAL A 134 2.28 1.78 14.85
C VAL A 134 1.36 0.59 14.55
N PRO A 135 0.03 0.72 14.71
CA PRO A 135 -0.90 -0.36 14.40
C PRO A 135 -0.77 -0.87 12.95
N VAL A 136 -0.91 -2.19 12.79
CA VAL A 136 -0.88 -2.88 11.51
C VAL A 136 -2.26 -3.45 11.18
N VAL A 137 -2.82 -3.02 10.04
CA VAL A 137 -4.07 -3.56 9.49
C VAL A 137 -3.73 -4.63 8.45
N GLY A 138 -3.92 -5.89 8.82
CA GLY A 138 -3.67 -7.03 7.92
C GLY A 138 -4.80 -7.24 6.90
N CYS A 139 -4.45 -7.32 5.61
CA CYS A 139 -5.36 -7.71 4.53
C CYS A 139 -4.67 -8.55 3.45
N GLY A 140 -5.43 -9.44 2.81
CA GLY A 140 -4.96 -10.28 1.73
C GLY A 140 -5.44 -11.72 1.89
N GLY A 141 -6.50 -12.08 1.18
CA GLY A 141 -7.01 -13.46 1.17
C GLY A 141 -7.75 -13.91 2.43
N ILE A 142 -8.24 -12.96 3.23
CA ILE A 142 -9.13 -13.21 4.37
C ILE A 142 -10.54 -13.49 3.83
N THR A 143 -11.07 -14.69 4.09
CA THR A 143 -12.40 -15.10 3.62
C THR A 143 -13.28 -15.71 4.69
N THR A 144 -12.70 -16.04 5.85
CA THR A 144 -13.37 -16.64 6.99
C THR A 144 -12.92 -15.97 8.29
N ALA A 145 -13.67 -16.17 9.38
CA ALA A 145 -13.26 -15.69 10.70
C ALA A 145 -11.92 -16.28 11.14
N SER A 146 -11.65 -17.56 10.82
CA SER A 146 -10.37 -18.22 11.10
C SER A 146 -9.20 -17.66 10.31
N ASP A 147 -9.43 -16.98 9.18
CA ASP A 147 -8.36 -16.27 8.49
C ASP A 147 -7.99 -14.96 9.21
N ALA A 148 -8.95 -14.36 9.92
CA ALA A 148 -8.78 -13.06 10.59
C ALA A 148 -8.18 -13.15 12.00
N ILE A 149 -8.22 -14.33 12.62
CA ILE A 149 -7.67 -14.63 13.96
C ILE A 149 -6.28 -15.24 13.79
#